data_AF-Q5BTG4-F1
#
_entry.id   AF-Q5BTG4-F1
#
_cell.length_a   1.000
_cell.length_b   1.000
_cell.length_c   1.000
_cell.angle_alpha   90.00
_cell.angle_beta   90.00
_cell.angle_gamma   90.00
#
_symmetry.space_group_name_H-M   'P 1'
#
loop_
_entity.id
_entity.type
_entity.pdbx_description
1 polymer ?
#
loop_
_entity_poly.entity_id
_entity_poly.type
_entity_poly.pdbx_seq_one_letter_code
_entity_poly.pdbx_strand_id
1 'polypeptide(L)' 'MEKMGWQAGQGLGRSNQGRTQIVEAEFREAGVGLGIKTSKRGPQSDNYKDNVKRAMFARFHELE' A
#
# COMPACT_ATOMS: atom_id res chain seq x y z
N MET A 1 -11.40 -3.13 -19.90
CA MET A 1 -12.80 -3.26 -19.46
C MET A 1 -13.74 -2.35 -20.25
N GLU A 2 -13.22 -1.33 -20.94
CA GLU A 2 -14.00 -0.45 -21.83
C GLU A 2 -14.85 -1.19 -22.87
N LYS A 3 -14.31 -2.24 -23.49
CA LYS A 3 -15.05 -3.11 -24.42
C LYS A 3 -16.24 -3.85 -23.79
N MET A 4 -16.30 -3.93 -22.47
CA MET A 4 -17.39 -4.53 -21.70
C MET A 4 -18.38 -3.48 -21.16
N GLY A 5 -18.26 -2.21 -21.59
CA GLY A 5 -19.13 -1.11 -21.19
C GLY A 5 -18.74 -0.38 -19.90
N TRP A 6 -17.61 -0.75 -19.28
CA TRP A 6 -17.08 -0.05 -18.10
C TRP A 6 -16.36 1.24 -18.51
N GLN A 7 -16.68 2.37 -17.87
CA GLN A 7 -16.04 3.65 -18.12
C GLN A 7 -14.97 3.96 -17.07
N ALA A 8 -13.91 4.67 -17.47
CA ALA A 8 -12.85 5.08 -16.56
C ALA A 8 -13.42 5.88 -15.36
N GLY A 9 -13.07 5.48 -14.15
CA GLY A 9 -13.56 6.10 -12.92
C GLY A 9 -14.91 5.56 -12.39
N GLN A 10 -15.55 4.63 -13.10
CA GLN A 10 -16.79 3.99 -12.68
C GLN A 10 -16.53 2.81 -11.72
N GLY A 11 -17.36 2.68 -10.68
CA GLY A 11 -17.36 1.51 -9.81
C GLY A 11 -17.87 0.26 -10.54
N LEU A 12 -17.47 -0.93 -10.11
CA LEU A 12 -17.95 -2.19 -10.70
C LEU A 12 -19.27 -2.67 -10.09
N GLY A 13 -20.00 -3.53 -10.80
CA GLY A 13 -21.27 -4.12 -10.36
C GLY A 13 -22.50 -3.47 -10.99
N ARG A 14 -23.67 -4.09 -10.81
CA ARG A 14 -24.93 -3.69 -11.49
C ARG A 14 -25.30 -2.21 -11.30
N SER A 15 -24.96 -1.65 -10.14
CA SER A 15 -25.28 -0.26 -9.78
C SER A 15 -24.02 0.58 -9.58
N ASN A 16 -22.87 0.14 -10.11
CA ASN A 16 -21.57 0.80 -9.94
C ASN A 16 -21.13 0.96 -8.48
N GLN A 17 -21.55 0.04 -7.62
CA GLN A 17 -21.33 0.10 -6.17
C GLN A 17 -19.91 -0.31 -5.73
N GLY A 18 -19.14 -0.91 -6.63
CA GLY A 18 -17.76 -1.30 -6.39
C GLY A 18 -16.86 -0.08 -6.18
N ARG A 19 -15.81 -0.25 -5.38
CA ARG A 19 -14.84 0.83 -5.12
C ARG A 19 -14.10 1.18 -6.42
N THR A 20 -13.81 2.47 -6.57
CA THR A 20 -12.98 3.01 -7.66
C THR A 20 -11.53 3.19 -7.26
N GLN A 21 -11.26 3.21 -5.96
CA GLN A 21 -9.93 3.39 -5.38
C GLN A 21 -9.36 2.04 -4.93
N ILE A 22 -8.05 1.92 -5.04
CA ILE A 22 -7.29 0.77 -4.55
C ILE A 22 -7.28 0.84 -3.02
N VAL A 23 -7.59 -0.29 -2.37
CA VAL A 23 -7.42 -0.44 -0.93
C VAL A 23 -6.02 -1.00 -0.70
N GLU A 24 -5.17 -0.22 -0.04
CA GLU A 24 -3.83 -0.66 0.31
C GLU A 24 -3.85 -1.53 1.58
N ALA A 25 -2.96 -2.53 1.61
CA ALA A 25 -2.79 -3.36 2.79
C ALA A 25 -1.91 -2.64 3.83
N GLU A 26 -2.33 -2.69 5.09
CA GLU A 26 -1.51 -2.23 6.21
C GLU A 26 -0.54 -3.34 6.63
N PHE A 27 0.76 -3.03 6.59
CA PHE A 27 1.81 -3.96 7.03
C PHE A 27 2.00 -3.88 8.54
N ARG A 28 2.15 -5.06 9.16
CA ARG A 28 2.47 -5.18 10.59
C ARG A 28 3.88 -5.67 10.77
N GLU A 29 4.54 -5.18 11.82
CA GLU A 29 5.79 -5.76 12.29
C GLU A 29 5.50 -7.10 12.98
N ALA A 30 6.31 -8.12 12.70
CA ALA A 30 6.10 -9.43 13.30
C ALA A 30 6.47 -9.40 14.80
N GLY A 31 5.71 -10.10 15.64
CA GLY A 31 5.99 -10.23 17.08
C GLY A 31 5.52 -9.08 17.96
N VAL A 32 4.73 -8.15 17.44
CA VAL A 32 4.20 -6.99 18.17
C VAL A 32 2.71 -7.12 18.49
N GLY A 33 2.27 -6.51 19.59
CA GLY A 33 0.86 -6.46 20.00
C GLY A 33 0.02 -5.46 19.18
N LEU A 34 -1.31 -5.60 19.25
CA LEU A 34 -2.22 -4.63 18.63
C LEU A 34 -2.07 -3.25 19.27
N GLY A 35 -2.06 -2.20 18.46
CA GLY A 35 -2.02 -0.80 18.93
C GLY A 35 -0.63 -0.20 19.06
N ILE A 36 0.44 -0.96 18.76
CA ILE A 36 1.77 -0.35 18.66
C ILE A 36 1.85 0.57 17.43
N LYS A 37 2.55 1.70 17.56
CA LYS A 37 2.82 2.61 16.45
C LYS A 37 3.83 1.95 15.52
N THR A 38 3.37 1.20 14.54
CA THR A 38 4.24 0.63 13.51
C THR A 38 4.73 1.76 12.61
N SER A 39 6.04 1.83 12.38
CA SER A 39 6.57 2.64 11.28
C SER A 39 5.94 2.14 9.98
N LYS A 40 5.42 3.04 9.14
CA LYS A 40 4.72 2.74 7.88
C LYS A 40 5.69 2.16 6.84
N ARG A 41 6.25 0.99 7.11
CA ARG A 41 7.15 0.29 6.21
C ARG A 41 6.30 -0.58 5.29
N GLY A 42 6.40 -0.33 3.99
CA GLY A 42 5.78 -1.19 2.99
C GLY A 42 6.37 -2.62 2.97
N PRO A 43 5.87 -3.49 2.09
CA PRO A 43 6.34 -4.87 1.97
C PRO A 43 7.83 -4.91 1.65
N GLN A 44 8.57 -5.93 2.07
CA GLN A 44 9.97 -6.08 1.66
C GLN A 44 10.04 -6.14 0.13
N SER A 45 10.96 -5.39 -0.48
CA SER A 45 11.25 -5.55 -1.91
C SER A 45 12.01 -6.85 -2.11
N ASP A 46 11.79 -7.54 -3.22
CA ASP A 46 12.55 -8.73 -3.60
C ASP A 46 14.03 -8.39 -3.92
N ASN A 47 14.36 -7.11 -4.11
CA ASN A 47 15.69 -6.66 -4.51
C ASN A 47 16.45 -5.92 -3.39
N TYR A 48 17.72 -6.31 -3.16
CA TYR A 48 18.57 -5.74 -2.11
C TYR A 48 18.72 -4.22 -2.22
N LYS A 49 18.95 -3.72 -3.44
CA LYS A 49 19.15 -2.28 -3.70
C LYS A 49 17.95 -1.43 -3.25
N ASP A 50 16.75 -1.92 -3.49
CA ASP A 50 15.52 -1.20 -3.16
C ASP A 50 15.26 -1.23 -1.64
N ASN A 51 15.59 -2.34 -0.99
CA ASN A 51 15.53 -2.43 0.47
C ASN A 51 16.50 -1.46 1.16
N VAL A 52 17.76 -1.38 0.69
CA VAL A 52 18.76 -0.43 1.24
C VAL A 52 18.32 1.00 1.02
N LYS A 53 17.88 1.36 -0.20
CA LYS A 53 17.41 2.71 -0.53
C LYS A 53 16.25 3.11 0.37
N ARG A 54 15.30 2.21 0.59
CA ARG A 54 14.15 2.46 1.48
C ARG A 54 14.56 2.62 2.94
N ALA A 55 15.44 1.76 3.43
CA ALA A 55 15.94 1.84 4.81
C ALA A 55 16.67 3.18 5.05
N MET A 56 17.50 3.62 4.11
CA MET A 56 18.17 4.92 4.18
C MET A 56 17.18 6.08 4.15
N PHE A 57 16.18 6.04 3.26
CA PHE A 57 15.16 7.08 3.17
C PHE A 57 14.33 7.22 4.46
N ALA A 58 13.91 6.09 5.04
CA ALA A 58 13.16 6.07 6.30
C ALA A 58 14.00 6.67 7.44
N ARG A 59 15.27 6.27 7.57
CA ARG A 59 16.18 6.79 8.60
C ARG A 59 16.43 8.30 8.45
N PHE A 60 16.50 8.81 7.22
CA PHE A 60 16.68 10.24 6.98
C PHE A 60 15.47 11.05 7.50
N HIS A 61 14.24 10.61 7.19
CA HIS A 61 13.01 11.30 7.60
C HIS A 61 12.68 11.17 9.09
N GLU A 62 13.27 10.19 9.79
CA GLU A 62 13.14 10.08 11.25
C GLU A 62 14.10 11.01 12.02
N LEU A 63 15.12 11.57 11.35
CA LEU A 63 16.12 12.45 11.96
C LEU A 63 15.82 13.95 11.78
N GLU A 64 14.81 14.29 10.99
CA GLU A 64 14.26 15.65 10.80
C GLU A 64 13.00 15.83 11.65
#